data_AF-A0A6L8F2Q6-F1
#
_entry.id   AF-A0A6L8F2Q6-F1
#
_cell.length_a   1.000
_cell.length_b   1.000
_cell.length_c   1.000
_cell.angle_alpha   90.00
_cell.angle_beta   90.00
_cell.angle_gamma   90.00
#
_symmetry.space_group_name_H-M   'P 1'
#
loop_
_entity.id
_entity.type
_entity.pdbx_description
1 polymer ?
#
loop_
_entity_poly.entity_id
_entity_poly.type
_entity_poly.pdbx_seq_one_letter_code
_entity_poly.pdbx_strand_id
1 'polypeptide(L)'
;MPVGLRDPEPVKERTAETKPRRVHQTPSAVFEVSETYYRTIIDNNLFRPLGWTPPRPIEPYRLLGTKLATDANTPPQVILQSTAGQTTYIVSIGEKIDASTEVVSIESNR
;
A
#
# COMPACT_ATOMS: atom_id res chain seq x y z
N MET A 1 -47.05 27.69 66.50
CA MET A 1 -45.63 28.11 66.45
C MET A 1 -44.88 27.23 67.45
N PRO A 2 -43.71 26.62 67.17
CA PRO A 2 -42.78 26.89 66.06
C PRO A 2 -42.52 25.69 65.12
N VAL A 3 -41.71 26.00 64.11
CA VAL A 3 -41.27 25.24 62.94
C VAL A 3 -40.00 24.45 63.27
N GLY A 4 -39.88 23.24 62.72
CA GLY A 4 -38.62 22.50 62.64
C GLY A 4 -38.53 21.75 61.31
N LEU A 5 -37.90 22.37 60.32
CA LEU A 5 -37.53 21.77 59.03
C LEU A 5 -36.68 20.51 59.30
N ARG A 6 -37.05 19.36 58.72
CA ARG A 6 -36.14 18.22 58.56
C ARG A 6 -35.73 18.18 57.09
N ASP A 7 -34.44 18.30 56.84
CA ASP A 7 -33.85 18.19 55.51
C ASP A 7 -34.08 16.78 54.93
N PRO A 8 -34.34 16.61 53.62
CA PRO A 8 -34.46 15.29 53.02
C PRO A 8 -33.08 14.65 52.80
N GLU A 9 -32.94 13.37 53.19
CA GLU A 9 -31.75 12.57 52.90
C GLU A 9 -31.51 12.45 51.38
N PRO A 10 -30.25 12.47 50.90
CA PRO A 10 -29.96 12.32 49.48
C PRO A 10 -30.19 10.87 49.02
N VAL A 11 -31.13 10.71 48.09
CA VAL A 11 -31.35 9.46 47.34
C VAL A 11 -30.06 9.11 46.59
N LYS A 12 -29.48 7.95 46.92
CA LYS A 12 -28.35 7.40 46.16
C LYS A 12 -28.83 6.95 44.78
N GLU A 13 -28.69 7.83 43.80
CA GLU A 13 -28.81 7.48 42.38
C GLU A 13 -27.73 6.44 42.03
N ARG A 14 -28.14 5.17 41.91
CA ARG A 14 -27.34 4.17 41.21
C ARG A 14 -27.55 4.38 39.72
N THR A 15 -26.70 5.21 39.12
CA THR A 15 -26.50 5.27 37.67
C THR A 15 -26.02 3.89 37.21
N ALA A 16 -26.92 3.07 36.68
CA ALA A 16 -26.54 1.87 35.95
C ALA A 16 -26.00 2.30 34.58
N GLU A 17 -24.68 2.24 34.41
CA GLU A 17 -24.03 2.40 33.12
C GLU A 17 -24.58 1.35 32.14
N THR A 18 -25.39 1.80 31.17
CA THR A 18 -25.86 0.93 30.09
C THR A 18 -24.71 0.80 29.09
N LYS A 19 -23.95 -0.30 29.18
CA LYS A 19 -22.97 -0.65 28.13
C LYS A 19 -23.69 -0.72 26.77
N PRO A 20 -23.16 -0.12 25.69
CA PRO A 20 -23.78 -0.22 24.38
C PRO A 20 -23.78 -1.67 23.93
N ARG A 21 -24.98 -2.21 23.71
CA ARG A 21 -25.20 -3.55 23.15
C ARG A 21 -24.62 -3.57 21.74
N ARG A 22 -23.45 -4.17 21.57
CA ARG A 22 -22.87 -4.47 20.25
C ARG A 22 -23.83 -5.44 19.56
N VAL A 23 -24.64 -4.92 18.64
CA VAL A 23 -25.44 -5.75 17.74
C VAL A 23 -24.45 -6.41 16.80
N HIS A 24 -24.11 -7.67 17.07
CA HIS A 24 -23.48 -8.52 16.06
C HIS A 24 -24.54 -8.72 14.97
N GLN A 25 -24.47 -7.89 13.94
CA GLN A 25 -25.17 -8.14 12.70
C GLN A 25 -24.50 -9.37 12.07
N THR A 26 -25.16 -10.51 12.17
CA THR A 26 -24.81 -11.68 11.36
C THR A 26 -25.03 -11.25 9.89
N PRO A 27 -24.00 -11.28 9.02
CA PRO A 27 -24.20 -10.89 7.64
C PRO A 27 -25.16 -11.88 6.99
N SER A 28 -26.26 -11.39 6.43
CA SER A 28 -27.17 -12.20 5.61
C SER A 28 -26.39 -12.91 4.50
N ALA A 29 -26.72 -14.18 4.26
CA ALA A 29 -26.08 -15.08 3.29
C ALA A 29 -26.29 -14.68 1.80
N VAL A 30 -26.51 -13.39 1.50
CA VAL A 30 -26.76 -12.85 0.16
C VAL A 30 -25.55 -12.07 -0.36
N PHE A 31 -24.36 -12.31 0.19
CA PHE A 31 -23.12 -11.85 -0.42
C PHE A 31 -22.64 -12.90 -1.45
N GLU A 32 -23.35 -13.06 -2.57
CA GLU A 32 -22.74 -13.53 -3.84
C GLU A 32 -21.80 -12.43 -4.39
N VAL A 33 -20.92 -11.96 -3.52
CA VAL A 33 -20.24 -10.66 -3.56
C VAL A 33 -18.80 -10.94 -3.13
N SER A 34 -18.16 -11.93 -3.73
CA SER A 34 -16.89 -12.42 -3.22
C SER A 34 -15.67 -11.87 -3.96
N GLU A 35 -15.83 -11.27 -5.14
CA GLU A 35 -14.67 -10.79 -5.90
C GLU A 35 -14.78 -9.31 -6.28
N THR A 36 -15.89 -8.88 -6.89
CA THR A 36 -16.08 -7.47 -7.29
C THR A 36 -16.08 -6.50 -6.11
N TYR A 37 -16.64 -6.90 -4.97
CA TYR A 37 -16.62 -6.10 -3.75
C TYR A 37 -15.21 -5.95 -3.15
N TYR A 38 -14.45 -7.04 -3.08
CA TYR A 38 -13.07 -6.97 -2.60
C TYR A 38 -12.15 -6.27 -3.60
N ARG A 39 -12.37 -6.42 -4.92
CA ARG A 39 -11.70 -5.63 -5.97
C ARG A 39 -11.95 -4.15 -5.79
N THR A 40 -13.19 -3.75 -5.57
CA THR A 40 -13.54 -2.33 -5.33
C THR A 40 -12.81 -1.78 -4.12
N ILE A 41 -12.70 -2.56 -3.04
CA ILE A 41 -11.92 -2.19 -1.84
C ILE A 41 -10.44 -2.02 -2.17
N ILE A 42 -9.84 -2.93 -2.95
CA ILE A 42 -8.42 -2.91 -3.32
C ILE A 42 -8.13 -1.75 -4.29
N ASP A 43 -8.92 -1.60 -5.35
CA ASP A 43 -8.71 -0.61 -6.41
C ASP A 43 -8.86 0.81 -5.86
N ASN A 44 -9.88 1.05 -5.04
CA ASN A 44 -10.09 2.36 -4.38
C ASN A 44 -9.27 2.51 -3.09
N ASN A 45 -8.57 1.45 -2.69
CA ASN A 45 -7.91 1.24 -1.42
C ASN A 45 -8.64 1.97 -0.26
N LEU A 46 -9.81 1.47 0.11
CA LEU A 46 -10.72 2.13 1.05
C LEU A 46 -10.24 2.09 2.52
N PHE A 47 -9.23 1.26 2.83
CA PHE A 47 -8.74 1.04 4.20
C PHE A 47 -7.30 1.51 4.44
N ARG A 48 -6.76 2.40 3.61
CA ARG A 48 -5.41 2.96 3.85
C ARG A 48 -5.45 3.92 5.05
N PRO A 49 -4.49 3.82 5.98
CA PRO A 49 -4.38 4.79 7.07
C PRO A 49 -4.05 6.19 6.53
N LEU A 50 -4.42 7.22 7.29
CA LEU A 50 -4.10 8.62 6.96
C LEU A 50 -2.57 8.78 6.80
N GLY A 51 -2.14 9.35 5.68
CA GLY A 51 -0.73 9.52 5.34
C GLY A 51 -0.06 8.32 4.67
N TRP A 52 -0.79 7.23 4.41
CA TRP A 52 -0.26 6.11 3.62
C TRP A 52 -0.01 6.52 2.17
N THR A 53 1.25 6.45 1.74
CA THR A 53 1.64 6.60 0.34
C THR A 53 1.87 5.21 -0.25
N PRO A 54 1.17 4.82 -1.32
CA PRO A 54 1.41 3.53 -1.95
C PRO A 54 2.88 3.39 -2.36
N PRO A 55 3.49 2.21 -2.20
CA PRO A 55 4.77 1.92 -2.81
C PRO A 55 4.70 2.20 -4.31
N ARG A 56 5.73 2.84 -4.87
CA ARG A 56 5.78 3.09 -6.30
C ARG A 56 5.82 1.73 -7.03
N PRO A 57 4.95 1.51 -8.04
CA PRO A 57 5.05 0.33 -8.88
C PRO A 57 6.45 0.26 -9.49
N ILE A 58 7.13 -0.89 -9.32
CA ILE A 58 8.41 -1.11 -9.98
C ILE A 58 8.11 -1.41 -11.45
N GLU A 59 8.67 -0.59 -12.35
CA GLU A 59 8.54 -0.78 -13.78
C GLU A 59 9.17 -2.12 -14.20
N PRO A 60 8.43 -3.01 -14.89
CA PRO A 60 8.98 -4.27 -15.34
C PRO A 60 9.85 -4.03 -16.59
N TYR A 61 11.10 -4.48 -16.53
CA TYR A 61 12.06 -4.38 -17.63
C TYR A 61 12.30 -5.72 -18.32
N ARG A 62 12.49 -5.68 -19.64
CA ARG A 62 12.94 -6.81 -20.47
C ARG A 62 14.33 -6.53 -21.02
N LEU A 63 15.23 -7.48 -20.90
CA LEU A 63 16.52 -7.46 -21.59
C LEU A 63 16.33 -7.70 -23.09
N LEU A 64 16.76 -6.74 -23.91
CA LEU A 64 16.79 -6.88 -25.37
C LEU A 64 18.15 -7.35 -25.87
N GLY A 65 19.23 -6.95 -25.20
CA GLY A 65 20.57 -7.38 -25.55
C GLY A 65 21.65 -6.67 -24.74
N THR A 66 22.89 -7.07 -24.97
CA THR A 66 24.09 -6.48 -24.37
C THR A 66 25.08 -6.12 -25.45
N LYS A 67 25.68 -4.94 -25.36
CA LYS A 67 26.83 -4.54 -26.16
C LYS A 67 28.07 -4.72 -25.28
N LEU A 68 28.87 -5.73 -25.61
CA LEU A 68 30.14 -5.97 -24.92
C LEU A 68 31.18 -4.93 -25.34
N ALA A 69 32.06 -4.58 -24.42
CA ALA A 69 33.21 -3.73 -24.69
C ALA A 69 34.12 -4.41 -25.73
N THR A 70 34.37 -3.72 -26.84
CA THR A 70 35.32 -4.16 -27.88
C THR A 70 36.71 -3.55 -27.71
N ASP A 71 36.82 -2.49 -26.91
CA ASP A 71 38.03 -1.74 -26.63
C ASP A 71 38.02 -1.27 -25.16
N ALA A 72 39.17 -0.79 -24.67
CA ALA A 72 39.31 -0.33 -23.29
C ALA A 72 38.52 0.96 -22.99
N ASN A 73 38.08 1.68 -24.03
CA ASN A 73 37.42 2.98 -23.90
C ASN A 73 35.89 2.89 -23.94
N THR A 74 35.31 1.79 -24.46
CA THR A 74 33.85 1.64 -24.50
C THR A 74 33.41 0.71 -23.37
N PRO A 75 32.72 1.22 -22.34
CA PRO A 75 32.18 0.36 -21.29
C PRO A 75 31.11 -0.59 -21.88
N PRO A 76 30.92 -1.79 -21.28
CA PRO A 76 29.79 -2.65 -21.62
C PRO A 76 28.47 -1.92 -21.39
N GLN A 77 27.51 -2.13 -22.30
CA GLN A 77 26.18 -1.53 -22.22
C GLN A 77 25.11 -2.61 -22.28
N VAL A 78 23.97 -2.34 -21.64
CA VAL A 78 22.78 -3.17 -21.69
C VAL A 78 21.64 -2.41 -22.35
N ILE A 79 20.89 -3.12 -23.19
CA ILE A 79 19.71 -2.60 -23.87
C ILE A 79 18.49 -3.19 -23.18
N LEU A 80 17.72 -2.34 -22.50
CA LEU A 80 16.53 -2.72 -21.73
C LEU A 80 15.29 -2.07 -22.33
N GLN A 81 14.17 -2.76 -22.27
CA GLN A 81 12.86 -2.21 -22.64
C GLN A 81 11.95 -2.19 -21.42
N SER A 82 11.41 -1.02 -21.10
CA SER A 82 10.28 -0.89 -20.17
C SER A 82 9.03 -1.48 -20.81
N THR A 83 8.40 -2.41 -20.12
CA THR A 83 7.23 -3.13 -20.66
C THR A 83 5.92 -2.37 -20.46
N ALA A 84 5.81 -1.49 -19.46
CA ALA A 84 4.64 -0.64 -19.29
C ALA A 84 4.75 0.67 -20.08
N GLY A 85 5.95 1.27 -20.14
CA GLY A 85 6.22 2.52 -20.85
C GLY A 85 6.64 2.39 -22.31
N GLN A 86 6.96 1.19 -22.81
CA GLN A 86 7.51 0.93 -24.16
C GLN A 86 8.80 1.73 -24.48
N THR A 87 9.49 2.24 -23.47
CA THR A 87 10.74 2.98 -23.61
C THR A 87 11.93 2.03 -23.67
N THR A 88 12.87 2.27 -24.59
CA THR A 88 14.14 1.54 -24.67
C THR A 88 15.25 2.36 -24.02
N TYR A 89 16.01 1.71 -23.14
CA TYR A 89 17.15 2.27 -22.44
C TYR A 89 18.42 1.59 -22.92
N ILE A 90 19.47 2.39 -23.13
CA ILE A 90 20.82 1.89 -23.38
C ILE A 90 21.67 2.46 -22.26
N VAL A 91 22.07 1.60 -21.33
CA VAL A 91 22.72 2.04 -20.07
C VAL A 91 23.97 1.24 -19.78
N SER A 92 24.95 1.89 -19.16
CA SER A 92 26.21 1.31 -18.69
C SER A 92 26.14 0.97 -17.19
N ILE A 93 27.14 0.26 -16.69
CA ILE A 93 27.27 0.00 -15.24
C ILE A 93 27.33 1.32 -14.47
N GLY A 94 26.57 1.42 -13.38
CA GLY A 94 26.44 2.60 -12.54
C GLY A 94 25.42 3.64 -13.01
N GLU A 95 24.82 3.46 -14.19
CA GLU A 95 23.75 4.34 -14.65
C GLU A 95 22.40 3.94 -14.07
N LYS A 96 21.58 4.95 -13.80
CA LYS A 96 20.22 4.80 -13.29
C LYS A 96 19.24 4.71 -14.43
N ILE A 97 18.37 3.71 -14.37
CA ILE A 97 17.25 3.51 -15.30
C ILE A 97 16.01 4.24 -14.78
N ASP A 98 15.84 4.28 -13.46
CA ASP A 98 14.77 5.01 -12.75
C ASP A 98 15.27 5.47 -11.36
N ALA A 99 14.43 6.20 -10.62
CA ALA A 99 14.72 6.75 -9.31
C ALA A 99 15.27 5.73 -8.30
N SER A 100 14.88 4.46 -8.41
CA SER A 100 15.30 3.37 -7.52
C SER A 100 16.04 2.22 -8.21
N THR A 101 16.31 2.32 -9.50
CA THR A 101 16.82 1.19 -10.30
C THR A 101 18.10 1.58 -11.02
N GLU A 102 19.17 0.83 -10.77
CA GLU A 102 20.49 1.06 -11.37
C GLU A 102 21.12 -0.23 -11.88
N VAL A 103 22.05 -0.11 -12.81
CA VAL A 103 22.81 -1.25 -13.36
C VAL A 103 24.04 -1.50 -12.49
N VAL A 104 24.05 -2.62 -11.76
CA VAL A 104 25.15 -2.99 -10.87
C VAL A 104 26.22 -3.84 -11.57
N SER A 105 25.81 -4.77 -12.43
CA SER A 105 26.71 -5.62 -13.20
C SER A 105 26.11 -5.99 -14.55
N ILE A 106 26.98 -6.28 -15.52
CA ILE A 106 26.62 -6.83 -16.83
C ILE A 106 27.49 -8.07 -17.04
N GLU A 107 26.88 -9.24 -16.98
CA GLU A 107 27.56 -10.52 -17.14
C GLU A 107 27.12 -11.19 -18.44
N SER A 108 28.07 -11.86 -19.09
CA SER A 108 27.78 -12.72 -20.23
C SER A 108 27.70 -14.17 -19.74
N ASN A 109 26.59 -14.84 -20.00
CA ASN A 109 26.45 -16.26 -19.71
C ASN A 109 27.17 -17.04 -20.83
N ARG A 110 28.44 -17.34 -20.62
CA ARG A 110 29.27 -18.19 -21.50
C ARG A 110 29.68 -19.46 -20.78
#